data_AF-A0A419SYB9-F1
#
_entry.id   AF-A0A419SYB9-F1
#
_cell.length_a   1.000
_cell.length_b   1.000
_cell.length_c   1.000
_cell.angle_alpha   90.00
_cell.angle_beta   90.00
_cell.angle_gamma   90.00
#
_symmetry.space_group_name_H-M   'P 1'
#
loop_
_entity.id
_entity.type
_entity.pdbx_description
1 polymer ?
#
loop_
_entity_poly.entity_id
_entity_poly.type
_entity_poly.pdbx_seq_one_letter_code
_entity_poly.pdbx_strand_id
1 'polypeptide(L)' 'MNSTTLLVARQYRLQQWADQIRECQNRSAGVSVKEWCSQHELTTANCYYRLREERKARLDHISYDAISQSIVSVP' A
#
# COMPACT_ATOMS: atom_id res chain seq x y z
N MET A 1 -3.96 11.94 20.51
CA MET A 1 -5.26 11.38 20.06
C MET A 1 -5.33 11.51 18.55
N ASN A 2 -5.04 10.43 17.84
CA ASN A 2 -5.34 10.28 16.42
C ASN A 2 -6.86 10.10 16.29
N SER A 3 -7.55 11.15 15.87
CA SER A 3 -9.00 11.12 15.63
C SER A 3 -9.35 9.99 14.66
N THR A 4 -10.42 9.24 14.91
CA THR A 4 -10.88 8.13 14.05
C THR A 4 -10.89 8.50 12.57
N THR A 5 -11.30 9.73 12.24
CA THR A 5 -11.29 10.30 10.88
C THR A 5 -9.90 10.32 10.23
N LEU A 6 -8.84 10.66 10.97
CA LEU A 6 -7.47 10.70 10.46
C LEU A 6 -6.96 9.29 10.14
N LEU A 7 -7.32 8.31 10.98
CA LEU A 7 -6.94 6.91 10.79
C LEU A 7 -7.63 6.33 9.55
N VAL A 8 -8.93 6.56 9.40
CA VAL A 8 -9.71 6.15 8.22
C VAL A 8 -9.17 6.83 6.95
N ALA A 9 -8.89 8.14 6.98
CA ALA A 9 -8.32 8.85 5.84
C ALA A 9 -6.93 8.30 5.43
N ARG A 10 -6.11 7.86 6.40
CA ARG A 10 -4.83 7.21 6.11
C ARG A 10 -5.04 5.85 5.44
N GLN A 11 -5.92 5.01 5.99
CA GLN A 11 -6.23 3.70 5.38
C GLN A 11 -6.79 3.85 3.97
N TYR A 12 -7.72 4.79 3.75
CA TYR A 12 -8.28 5.05 2.43
C TYR A 12 -7.19 5.45 1.42
N ARG A 13 -6.27 6.33 1.80
CA ARG A 13 -5.13 6.69 0.94
C ARG A 13 -4.21 5.50 0.63
N LEU A 14 -3.94 4.64 1.61
CA LEU A 14 -3.13 3.45 1.38
C LEU A 14 -3.80 2.48 0.41
N GLN A 15 -5.12 2.30 0.49
CA GLN A 15 -5.89 1.49 -0.47
C GLN A 15 -5.79 2.07 -1.89
N GLN A 16 -6.00 3.38 -2.05
CA GLN A 16 -5.86 4.05 -3.33
C GLN A 16 -4.44 3.92 -3.91
N TRP A 17 -3.42 4.00 -3.05
CA TRP A 17 -2.04 3.77 -3.48
C TRP A 17 -1.80 2.31 -3.89
N ALA A 18 -2.40 1.34 -3.20
CA ALA A 18 -2.27 -0.07 -3.55
C ALA A 18 -2.80 -0.35 -4.98
N ASP A 19 -3.93 0.24 -5.35
CA ASP A 19 -4.47 0.12 -6.71
C ASP A 19 -3.53 0.72 -7.76
N GLN A 20 -3.03 1.93 -7.53
CA GLN A 20 -2.08 2.60 -8.43
C GLN A 20 -0.75 1.84 -8.55
N ILE A 21 -0.23 1.31 -7.45
CA ILE A 21 0.99 0.51 -7.45
C ILE A 21 0.79 -0.81 -8.18
N ARG A 22 -0.39 -1.45 -8.05
CA ARG A 22 -0.75 -2.65 -8.81
C ARG A 22 -0.81 -2.36 -10.31
N GLU A 23 -1.41 -1.25 -10.72
CA GLU A 23 -1.42 -0.80 -12.12
C GLU A 23 0.00 -0.52 -12.62
N CYS A 24 0.83 0.18 -11.83
CA CYS A 24 2.23 0.43 -12.17
C CYS A 24 3.01 -0.87 -12.34
N GLN A 25 2.80 -1.87 -11.49
CA GLN A 25 3.46 -3.18 -11.61
C GLN A 25 2.98 -3.97 -12.82
N ASN A 26 1.70 -3.82 -13.20
CA ASN A 26 1.07 -4.46 -14.35
C ASN A 26 1.22 -3.64 -15.66
N ARG A 27 2.09 -2.63 -15.68
CA ARG A 27 2.39 -1.86 -16.90
C ARG A 27 2.92 -2.76 -18.01
N SER A 28 2.68 -2.37 -19.26
CA SER A 28 3.14 -3.11 -20.43
C SER A 28 4.67 -3.23 -20.47
N ALA A 29 5.17 -4.37 -20.94
CA ALA A 29 6.60 -4.62 -21.13
C ALA A 29 7.14 -3.67 -22.21
N GLY A 30 7.70 -2.54 -21.80
CA GLY A 30 8.15 -1.47 -22.68
C GLY A 30 7.92 -0.08 -22.09
N VAL A 31 7.01 0.06 -21.14
CA VAL A 31 6.80 1.30 -20.39
C VAL A 31 7.66 1.28 -19.13
N SER A 32 8.57 2.26 -18.99
CA SER A 32 9.32 2.39 -17.74
C SER A 32 8.42 2.91 -16.61
N VAL A 33 8.84 2.69 -15.37
CA VAL A 33 8.15 3.28 -14.20
C VAL A 33 8.06 4.81 -14.34
N LYS A 34 9.09 5.44 -14.91
CA LYS A 34 9.13 6.90 -15.10
C LYS A 34 8.07 7.37 -16.08
N GLU A 35 7.94 6.73 -17.24
CA GLU A 35 6.87 7.07 -18.20
C GLU A 35 5.49 6.87 -17.60
N TRP A 36 5.26 5.73 -16.92
CA TRP A 36 3.98 5.47 -16.27
C TRP A 36 3.67 6.53 -15.20
N CYS A 37 4.64 6.89 -14.37
CA CYS A 37 4.46 7.94 -13.36
C CYS A 37 4.08 9.29 -14.00
N SER A 38 4.73 9.67 -15.10
CA SER A 38 4.41 10.90 -15.82
C SER A 38 2.97 10.93 -16.36
N GLN A 39 2.43 9.78 -16.79
CA GLN A 39 1.04 9.67 -17.26
C GLN A 39 0.01 9.74 -16.13
N HIS A 40 0.40 9.37 -14.91
CA HIS A 40 -0.47 9.33 -13.73
C HIS A 40 -0.23 10.49 -12.74
N GLU A 41 0.41 11.57 -13.20
CA GLU A 41 0.73 12.77 -12.39
C GLU A 41 1.55 12.45 -11.12
N LEU A 42 2.41 11.43 -11.21
CA LEU A 42 3.30 10.99 -10.15
C LEU A 42 4.76 11.27 -10.51
N THR A 43 5.57 11.48 -9.49
CA THR A 43 7.02 11.40 -9.63
C THR A 43 7.47 9.97 -9.37
N THR A 44 8.56 9.55 -10.00
CA THR A 44 9.19 8.24 -9.74
C THR A 44 9.47 8.03 -8.25
N ALA A 45 9.94 9.07 -7.56
CA ALA A 45 10.19 9.04 -6.12
C ALA A 45 8.89 8.78 -5.32
N ASN A 46 7.78 9.44 -5.69
CA ASN A 46 6.49 9.23 -5.04
C ASN A 46 5.97 7.80 -5.28
N CYS A 47 6.13 7.27 -6.49
CA CYS A 47 5.78 5.88 -6.79
C CYS A 47 6.53 4.88 -5.87
N TYR A 48 7.85 5.01 -5.75
CA TYR A 48 8.62 4.13 -4.87
C TYR A 48 8.31 4.35 -3.39
N TYR A 49 8.02 5.58 -2.98
CA TYR A 49 7.56 5.88 -1.63
C TYR A 49 6.24 5.18 -1.30
N ARG A 50 5.25 5.26 -2.19
CA ARG A 50 3.95 4.59 -2.05
C ARG A 50 4.10 3.07 -1.99
N LEU A 51 4.93 2.50 -2.86
CA LEU A 51 5.27 1.07 -2.83
C LEU A 51 5.88 0.64 -1.48
N ARG A 52 6.76 1.47 -0.91
CA ARG A 52 7.35 1.20 0.41
C ARG A 52 6.29 1.21 1.51
N GLU A 53 5.41 2.20 1.51
CA GLU A 53 4.35 2.33 2.51
C GLU A 53 3.31 1.20 2.40
N GLU A 54 2.97 0.78 1.19
CA GLU A 54 2.08 -0.36 0.94
C GLU A 54 2.68 -1.67 1.49
N ARG A 55 3.97 -1.93 1.22
CA ARG A 55 4.69 -3.09 1.79
C ARG A 55 4.73 -3.08 3.31
N LYS A 56 4.98 -1.92 3.93
CA LYS A 56 4.94 -1.79 5.40
C LYS A 56 3.54 -2.10 5.94
N ALA A 57 2.51 -1.47 5.38
CA ALA A 57 1.14 -1.68 5.81
C ALA A 57 0.72 -3.16 5.70
N ARG A 58 1.16 -3.85 4.64
CA ARG A 58 0.94 -5.28 4.47
C ARG A 58 1.65 -6.12 5.54
N LEU A 59 2.91 -5.79 5.86
CA LEU A 59 3.66 -6.46 6.91
C LEU A 59 3.07 -6.23 8.31
N ASP A 60 2.60 -5.01 8.58
CA ASP A 60 1.92 -4.67 9.83
C ASP A 60 0.63 -5.49 9.99
N HIS A 61 -0.15 -5.65 8.91
CA HIS A 61 -1.36 -6.47 8.90
C HIS A 61 -1.05 -7.96 9.07
N ILE A 62 -0.03 -8.50 8.38
CA ILE A 62 0.40 -9.90 8.56
C ILE A 62 0.84 -10.14 10.00
N SER A 63 1.57 -9.20 10.61
CA SER A 63 2.01 -9.31 11.99
C SER A 63 0.82 -9.34 12.95
N TYR A 64 -0.21 -8.52 12.71
CA TYR A 64 -1.45 -8.52 13.48
C TYR A 64 -2.26 -9.81 13.30
N ASP A 65 -2.41 -10.30 12.07
CA ASP A 65 -3.12 -11.55 11.78
C ASP A 65 -2.41 -12.78 12.37
N ALA A 66 -1.07 -12.83 12.28
CA ALA A 66 -0.27 -13.90 12.86
C ALA A 66 -0.37 -13.92 14.38
N ILE A 67 -0.41 -12.76 15.03
CA ILE A 67 -0.69 -12.64 16.47
C ILE A 67 -2.12 -13.11 16.76
N SER A 68 -3.11 -12.71 15.95
CA SER A 68 -4.53 -13.03 16.17
C SER A 68 -4.87 -14.51 15.98
N GLN A 69 -4.21 -15.19 15.04
CA GLN A 69 -4.36 -16.64 14.81
C GLN A 69 -3.76 -17.49 15.93
N SER A 70 -2.74 -16.98 16.63
CA SER A 70 -2.09 -17.65 17.77
C SER A 70 -2.96 -17.68 19.04
N ILE A 71 -3.93 -16.77 19.17
CA ILE A 71 -4.75 -16.58 20.38
C ILE A 71 -6.02 -17.45 20.40
N VAL A 72 -6.27 -18.28 19.39
CA VAL A 72 -7.41 -19.19 19.42
C VAL A 72 -7.06 -20.38 20.33
N SER A 73 -7.47 -20.28 21.60
CA SER A 73 -7.44 -21.40 22.54
C SER A 73 -8.27 -22.57 21.98
N VAL A 74 -7.61 -23.70 21.77
CA VAL A 74 -8.24 -24.99 21.43
C VAL A 74 -8.97 -25.52 22.69
N PRO A 75 -10.23 -25.98 22.57
CA PRO A 75 -11.01 -26.51 23.71
C PRO A 75 -10.48 -27.85 24.24
#